data_AF-A0A8D8QR84-F1
#
_entry.id   AF-A0A8D8QR84-F1
#
_cell.length_a   1.000
_cell.length_b   1.000
_cell.length_c   1.000
_cell.angle_alpha   90.00
_cell.angle_beta   90.00
_cell.angle_gamma   90.00
#
_symmetry.space_group_name_H-M   'P 1'
#
loop_
_entity.id
_entity.type
_entity.pdbx_description
1 polymer ?
#
loop_
_entity_poly.entity_id
_entity_poly.type
_entity_poly.pdbx_seq_one_letter_code
_entity_poly.pdbx_strand_id
1 'polypeptide(L)'
;MVLNVMQSDKINHLLVRTVRVNGWRNHRDQNSVREKDRFNRLQYQSVGQNNSVVEVSSKGRNDGVQRGVGGVKTTTFDPQRSAAVRNRGSLPPPRVSEILIPGTNVEYSEKQRTMKTCFILGDSQGRNLKQYLEENTVEKGWSFRSFVSPGANLLSCIDRGLDFWNNQIKNSIECHFVIVAGTIDCAEKVNWKNVDMGIEKLKFITNFSSVTVILTPFRLDCGRLNDNVYKFNRRLKEKLGGLSNLTFIDPYEVIPEITYYRRDGYHLNENAKRILARSVSRTIPQSNSKTVRSNFW
;
A
#
# COMPACT_ATOMS: atom_id res chain seq x y z
N MET A 1 -31.61 -34.25 50.80
CA MET A 1 -31.12 -35.41 50.03
C MET A 1 -31.83 -35.36 48.67
N VAL A 2 -31.02 -35.13 47.63
CA VAL A 2 -31.18 -35.23 46.16
C VAL A 2 -32.59 -35.09 45.52
N LEU A 3 -32.59 -34.17 44.53
CA LEU A 3 -33.66 -33.61 43.72
C LEU A 3 -34.02 -34.42 42.46
N ASN A 4 -35.27 -34.19 42.01
CA ASN A 4 -35.77 -34.01 40.63
C ASN A 4 -34.76 -34.03 39.48
N VAL A 5 -35.15 -34.61 38.32
CA VAL A 5 -35.13 -33.90 37.01
C VAL A 5 -36.25 -34.43 36.08
N MET A 6 -36.91 -33.47 35.44
CA MET A 6 -37.95 -33.56 34.40
C MET A 6 -37.41 -33.80 32.98
N GLN A 7 -38.31 -34.38 32.16
CA GLN A 7 -38.63 -34.14 30.74
C GLN A 7 -37.63 -33.54 29.72
N SER A 8 -37.66 -34.25 28.57
CA SER A 8 -37.57 -33.81 27.16
C SER A 8 -36.28 -33.22 26.61
N ASP A 9 -35.75 -33.85 25.56
CA ASP A 9 -35.01 -33.15 24.50
C ASP A 9 -35.27 -33.77 23.12
N LYS A 10 -35.53 -32.87 22.17
CA LYS A 10 -35.63 -33.08 20.72
C LYS A 10 -34.30 -32.67 20.09
N ILE A 11 -33.90 -33.44 19.06
CA ILE A 11 -33.08 -33.03 17.90
C ILE A 11 -31.63 -32.63 18.21
N ASN A 12 -30.72 -33.61 18.02
CA ASN A 12 -29.36 -33.37 17.56
C ASN A 12 -28.80 -34.67 16.97
N HIS A 13 -28.26 -34.62 15.75
CA HIS A 13 -27.01 -35.27 15.37
C HIS A 13 -26.58 -34.83 13.95
N LEU A 14 -25.81 -33.73 13.93
CA LEU A 14 -24.61 -33.61 13.08
C LEU A 14 -23.58 -34.66 13.54
N LEU A 15 -22.81 -35.24 12.62
CA LEU A 15 -21.34 -35.03 12.46
C LEU A 15 -20.61 -36.19 11.71
N VAL A 16 -19.63 -35.77 10.91
CA VAL A 16 -18.45 -36.47 10.39
C VAL A 16 -18.63 -37.55 9.31
N ARG A 17 -18.16 -37.23 8.09
CA ARG A 17 -17.24 -38.11 7.34
C ARG A 17 -16.23 -37.33 6.51
N THR A 18 -15.00 -37.35 7.02
CA THR A 18 -13.70 -37.09 6.39
C THR A 18 -13.38 -38.16 5.33
N VAL A 19 -12.79 -37.81 4.17
CA VAL A 19 -11.67 -38.54 3.50
C VAL A 19 -10.94 -37.63 2.47
N ARG A 20 -9.63 -37.46 2.74
CA ARG A 20 -8.41 -37.32 1.90
C ARG A 20 -8.56 -36.97 0.40
N VAL A 21 -7.95 -35.88 -0.11
CA VAL A 21 -6.52 -35.67 -0.47
C VAL A 21 -5.98 -36.67 -1.50
N ASN A 22 -6.00 -36.29 -2.79
CA ASN A 22 -4.90 -36.38 -3.76
C ASN A 22 -5.32 -35.79 -5.11
N GLY A 23 -4.51 -34.89 -5.69
CA GLY A 23 -4.70 -34.42 -7.06
C GLY A 23 -4.36 -32.95 -7.38
N TRP A 24 -3.45 -32.30 -6.66
CA TRP A 24 -2.92 -30.98 -7.06
C TRP A 24 -1.66 -31.16 -7.93
N ARG A 25 -1.84 -31.44 -9.23
CA ARG A 25 -0.82 -31.24 -10.26
C ARG A 25 -1.47 -30.74 -11.56
N ASN A 26 -0.90 -29.65 -12.10
CA ASN A 26 -1.08 -29.10 -13.47
C ASN A 26 -2.37 -28.33 -13.83
N HIS A 27 -2.69 -27.25 -13.10
CA HIS A 27 -3.63 -26.21 -13.60
C HIS A 27 -3.07 -24.77 -13.59
N ARG A 28 -1.75 -24.58 -13.37
CA ARG A 28 -1.14 -23.24 -13.17
C ARG A 28 -0.84 -22.43 -14.43
N ASP A 29 -0.93 -23.00 -15.63
CA ASP A 29 -0.55 -22.29 -16.87
C ASP A 29 -1.72 -21.82 -17.75
N GLN A 30 -2.97 -22.22 -17.46
CA GLN A 30 -4.10 -21.83 -18.33
C GLN A 30 -4.70 -20.46 -18.00
N ASN A 31 -4.60 -20.01 -16.75
CA ASN A 31 -5.09 -18.67 -16.37
C ASN A 31 -4.11 -17.56 -16.82
N SER A 32 -2.81 -17.82 -16.84
CA SER A 32 -1.79 -16.86 -17.29
C SER A 32 -1.88 -16.56 -18.80
N VAL A 33 -2.17 -17.58 -19.62
CA VAL A 33 -2.41 -17.43 -21.05
C VAL A 33 -3.72 -16.68 -21.30
N ARG A 34 -4.80 -16.98 -20.54
CA ARG A 34 -6.09 -16.27 -20.68
C ARG A 34 -6.03 -14.79 -20.28
N GLU A 35 -5.29 -14.44 -19.23
CA GLU A 35 -5.11 -13.05 -18.79
C GLU A 35 -4.27 -12.24 -19.79
N LYS A 36 -3.18 -12.83 -20.31
CA LYS A 36 -2.33 -12.23 -21.34
C LYS A 36 -3.05 -12.09 -22.69
N ASP A 37 -3.79 -13.11 -23.11
CA ASP A 37 -4.57 -13.11 -24.36
C ASP A 37 -5.73 -12.12 -24.33
N ARG A 38 -6.38 -11.94 -23.17
CA ARG A 38 -7.49 -10.98 -23.04
C ARG A 38 -7.00 -9.53 -23.10
N PHE A 39 -5.90 -9.22 -22.44
CA PHE A 39 -5.30 -7.88 -22.51
C PHE A 39 -4.76 -7.58 -23.92
N ASN A 40 -4.09 -8.55 -24.55
CA ASN A 40 -3.64 -8.41 -25.94
C ASN A 40 -4.83 -8.20 -26.90
N ARG A 41 -5.95 -8.93 -26.75
CA ARG A 41 -7.16 -8.69 -27.57
C ARG A 41 -7.73 -7.27 -27.43
N LEU A 42 -7.73 -6.71 -26.21
CA LEU A 42 -8.21 -5.35 -25.98
C LEU A 42 -7.28 -4.29 -26.57
N GLN A 43 -5.96 -4.53 -26.58
CA GLN A 43 -5.01 -3.67 -27.28
C GLN A 43 -5.27 -3.65 -28.79
N TYR A 44 -5.48 -4.82 -29.41
CA TYR A 44 -5.73 -4.93 -30.86
C TYR A 44 -7.10 -4.38 -31.31
N GLN A 45 -8.13 -4.41 -30.45
CA GLN A 45 -9.43 -3.82 -30.79
C GLN A 45 -9.42 -2.29 -30.81
N SER A 46 -8.51 -1.62 -30.08
CA SER A 46 -8.42 -0.14 -30.10
C SER A 46 -7.55 0.44 -31.22
N VAL A 47 -6.71 -0.38 -31.86
CA VAL A 47 -5.81 0.03 -32.96
C VAL A 47 -6.44 -0.24 -34.35
N GLY A 48 -7.57 -0.93 -34.40
CA GLY A 48 -8.19 -1.40 -35.64
C GLY A 48 -9.16 -0.44 -36.35
N GLN A 49 -9.30 0.80 -35.91
CA GLN A 49 -10.14 1.80 -36.60
C GLN A 49 -9.51 3.20 -36.47
N ASN A 50 -8.58 3.52 -37.38
CA ASN A 50 -8.52 4.78 -38.13
C ASN A 50 -7.15 4.95 -38.81
N ASN A 51 -7.22 5.14 -40.14
CA ASN A 51 -6.31 5.91 -41.00
C ASN A 51 -5.07 5.22 -41.64
N SER A 52 -5.30 4.85 -42.91
CA SER A 52 -4.58 5.31 -44.11
C SER A 52 -3.05 5.36 -44.08
N VAL A 53 -2.46 4.41 -44.79
CA VAL A 53 -1.09 4.38 -45.28
C VAL A 53 -0.84 5.58 -46.20
N VAL A 54 0.13 6.43 -45.82
CA VAL A 54 0.81 7.34 -46.75
C VAL A 54 2.28 6.97 -46.72
N GLU A 55 2.74 6.32 -47.80
CA GLU A 55 4.15 6.16 -48.10
C GLU A 55 4.76 7.51 -48.46
N VAL A 56 5.82 7.94 -47.76
CA VAL A 56 6.74 8.95 -48.27
C VAL A 56 8.17 8.45 -48.15
N SER A 57 8.80 8.37 -49.32
CA SER A 57 10.15 7.92 -49.58
C SER A 57 11.24 8.87 -49.06
N SER A 58 12.34 8.24 -48.67
CA SER A 58 13.72 8.70 -48.49
C SER A 58 14.22 9.96 -49.22
N LYS A 59 15.02 10.78 -48.51
CA LYS A 59 16.40 11.19 -48.87
C LYS A 59 16.93 12.31 -47.94
N GLY A 60 18.14 12.10 -47.39
CA GLY A 60 19.20 13.11 -47.45
C GLY A 60 19.69 13.78 -46.16
N ARG A 61 21.02 13.66 -46.01
CA ARG A 61 22.02 14.63 -45.47
C ARG A 61 22.48 14.50 -44.01
N ASN A 62 23.72 14.00 -43.93
CA ASN A 62 24.76 14.37 -42.99
C ASN A 62 24.98 15.89 -42.98
N ASP A 63 25.18 16.46 -41.79
CA ASP A 63 26.18 17.50 -41.54
C ASP A 63 26.56 17.45 -40.05
N GLY A 64 27.86 17.33 -39.78
CA GLY A 64 28.43 17.29 -38.45
C GLY A 64 28.80 18.69 -37.95
N VAL A 65 28.73 18.92 -36.64
CA VAL A 65 29.49 19.97 -35.96
C VAL A 65 29.96 19.46 -34.60
N GLN A 66 31.24 19.70 -34.35
CA GLN A 66 32.05 19.33 -33.20
C GLN A 66 31.95 20.32 -32.02
N ARG A 67 32.24 19.76 -30.82
CA ARG A 67 32.94 20.34 -29.64
C ARG A 67 32.24 21.41 -28.79
N GLY A 68 32.10 21.05 -27.52
CA GLY A 68 32.06 21.96 -26.36
C GLY A 68 32.39 21.18 -25.09
N VAL A 69 33.68 21.12 -24.73
CA VAL A 69 34.19 20.45 -23.51
C VAL A 69 34.03 21.42 -22.34
N GLY A 70 33.09 21.15 -21.45
CA GLY A 70 32.90 21.88 -20.18
C GLY A 70 33.67 21.19 -19.05
N GLY A 71 34.67 21.89 -18.50
CA GLY A 71 35.54 21.39 -17.44
C GLY A 71 34.82 21.17 -16.11
N VAL A 72 35.01 19.99 -15.53
CA VAL A 72 34.62 19.65 -14.16
C VAL A 72 35.75 20.07 -13.22
N LYS A 73 35.48 21.04 -12.34
CA LYS A 73 36.38 21.41 -11.23
C LYS A 73 36.27 20.35 -10.14
N THR A 74 37.32 19.56 -9.97
CA THR A 74 37.54 18.70 -8.81
C THR A 74 38.10 19.54 -7.65
N THR A 75 37.34 19.68 -6.57
CA THR A 75 37.86 20.19 -5.29
C THR A 75 38.46 19.04 -4.50
N THR A 76 39.78 19.04 -4.38
CA THR A 76 40.58 18.17 -3.52
C THR A 76 40.32 18.51 -2.07
N PHE A 77 39.94 17.52 -1.26
CA PHE A 77 39.82 17.62 0.18
C PHE A 77 41.21 17.44 0.81
N ASP A 78 41.64 18.41 1.61
CA ASP A 78 42.94 18.41 2.29
C ASP A 78 42.76 17.91 3.74
N PRO A 79 43.27 16.72 4.11
CA PRO A 79 43.05 16.14 5.43
C PRO A 79 44.21 16.46 6.38
N GLN A 80 44.60 17.73 6.52
CA GLN A 80 45.56 18.15 7.55
C GLN A 80 45.22 19.52 8.12
N ARG A 81 44.19 19.60 8.95
CA ARG A 81 44.00 20.68 9.93
C ARG A 81 42.91 20.29 10.92
N SER A 82 43.31 19.86 12.11
CA SER A 82 42.67 20.22 13.41
C SER A 82 43.20 19.29 14.50
N ALA A 83 44.41 19.55 14.95
CA ALA A 83 44.87 19.17 16.29
C ALA A 83 44.71 20.40 17.20
N ALA A 84 44.46 20.13 18.48
CA ALA A 84 44.34 21.07 19.60
C ALA A 84 42.93 21.65 19.88
N VAL A 85 42.11 20.85 20.58
CA VAL A 85 41.22 21.40 21.62
C VAL A 85 41.42 20.62 22.92
N ARG A 86 41.57 21.41 23.97
CA ARG A 86 42.11 21.13 25.30
C ARG A 86 41.25 20.18 26.13
N ASN A 87 41.93 19.29 26.86
CA ASN A 87 41.44 18.65 28.08
C ASN A 87 40.89 19.70 29.06
N ARG A 88 39.60 19.65 29.36
CA ARG A 88 39.02 20.21 30.59
C ARG A 88 38.31 19.07 31.31
N GLY A 89 38.64 18.95 32.60
CA GLY A 89 38.21 17.86 33.47
C GLY A 89 36.70 17.65 33.48
N SER A 90 36.33 16.37 33.48
CA SER A 90 34.98 15.88 33.70
C SER A 90 34.49 16.27 35.10
N LEU A 91 33.48 17.15 35.15
CA LEU A 91 32.62 17.29 36.32
C LEU A 91 31.72 16.05 36.43
N PRO A 92 31.41 15.56 37.65
CA PRO A 92 30.48 14.45 37.82
C PRO A 92 29.08 14.84 37.30
N PRO A 93 28.30 13.87 36.80
CA PRO A 93 26.95 14.14 36.34
C PRO A 93 26.10 14.70 37.49
N PRO A 94 25.29 15.74 37.24
CA PRO A 94 24.35 16.22 38.25
C PRO A 94 23.40 15.08 38.60
N ARG A 95 23.27 14.80 39.90
CA ARG A 95 22.24 13.89 40.40
C ARG A 95 20.89 14.46 39.99
N VAL A 96 20.12 13.70 39.22
CA VAL A 96 18.72 13.97 38.93
C VAL A 96 17.97 13.81 40.26
N SER A 97 17.92 14.88 41.04
CA SER A 97 16.89 15.04 42.06
C SER A 97 15.59 15.25 41.30
N GLU A 98 14.69 14.27 41.39
CA GLU A 98 13.31 14.36 40.94
C GLU A 98 12.70 15.66 41.46
N ILE A 99 12.55 16.65 40.56
CA ILE A 99 11.67 17.78 40.81
C ILE A 99 10.26 17.21 40.66
N LEU A 100 9.74 16.63 41.74
CA LEU A 100 8.31 16.44 41.94
C LEU A 100 7.71 17.85 41.98
N ILE A 101 7.17 18.30 40.85
CA ILE A 101 6.29 19.47 40.81
C ILE A 101 4.96 19.00 41.44
N PRO A 102 4.61 19.42 42.66
CA PRO A 102 3.35 19.05 43.26
C PRO A 102 2.26 19.93 42.64
N GLY A 103 1.24 19.31 42.06
CA GLY A 103 -0.02 20.01 41.80
C GLY A 103 -0.27 20.51 40.38
N THR A 104 0.10 19.76 39.35
CA THR A 104 -0.75 19.74 38.14
C THR A 104 -1.43 18.39 38.05
N ASN A 105 -2.58 18.28 38.71
CA ASN A 105 -3.63 17.41 38.23
C ASN A 105 -4.00 17.93 36.83
N VAL A 106 -3.24 17.51 35.82
CA VAL A 106 -3.72 17.55 34.45
C VAL A 106 -4.82 16.51 34.45
N GLU A 107 -6.05 16.95 34.75
CA GLU A 107 -7.25 16.27 34.34
C GLU A 107 -7.09 16.06 32.84
N TYR A 108 -6.62 14.87 32.45
CA TYR A 108 -6.79 14.39 31.10
C TYR A 108 -8.29 14.28 30.92
N SER A 109 -8.91 15.34 30.40
CA SER A 109 -10.34 15.35 30.12
C SER A 109 -10.64 14.08 29.34
N GLU A 110 -11.56 13.26 29.85
CA GLU A 110 -12.01 11.98 29.26
C GLU A 110 -12.64 12.12 27.85
N LYS A 111 -12.45 13.27 27.19
CA LYS A 111 -12.97 13.63 25.88
C LYS A 111 -11.92 13.68 24.77
N GLN A 112 -10.68 13.18 24.97
CA GLN A 112 -9.91 12.73 23.81
C GLN A 112 -10.54 11.44 23.28
N ARG A 113 -11.68 11.57 22.60
CA ARG A 113 -12.26 10.51 21.77
C ARG A 113 -11.14 10.00 20.89
N THR A 114 -10.74 8.78 21.16
CA THR A 114 -9.68 8.09 20.45
C THR A 114 -10.07 7.99 18.98
N MET A 115 -9.30 8.71 18.16
CA MET A 115 -9.63 8.88 16.75
C MET A 115 -9.13 7.65 15.99
N LYS A 116 -10.05 6.98 15.29
CA LYS A 116 -9.69 5.96 14.30
C LYS A 116 -8.98 6.65 13.16
N THR A 117 -7.85 6.10 12.69
CA THR A 117 -7.05 6.76 11.65
C THR A 117 -6.80 5.84 10.48
N CYS A 118 -7.19 6.28 9.28
CA CYS A 118 -6.86 5.63 8.03
C CYS A 118 -5.66 6.33 7.39
N PHE A 119 -4.56 5.58 7.22
CA PHE A 119 -3.33 6.04 6.60
C PHE A 119 -3.30 5.59 5.14
N ILE A 120 -3.15 6.52 4.21
CA ILE A 120 -3.04 6.24 2.78
C ILE A 120 -1.59 6.48 2.39
N LEU A 121 -0.85 5.40 2.13
CA LEU A 121 0.55 5.44 1.72
C LEU A 121 0.59 5.10 0.23
N GLY A 122 1.10 6.00 -0.60
CA GLY A 122 1.11 5.71 -2.03
C GLY A 122 2.12 6.49 -2.86
N ASP A 123 2.31 6.03 -4.08
CA ASP A 123 3.04 6.73 -5.12
C ASP A 123 2.10 7.69 -5.89
N SER A 124 2.40 8.06 -7.14
CA SER A 124 1.56 8.97 -7.91
C SER A 124 0.12 8.47 -8.11
N GLN A 125 -0.13 7.16 -8.03
CA GLN A 125 -1.48 6.58 -8.14
C GLN A 125 -2.34 6.91 -6.92
N GLY A 126 -1.74 7.06 -5.73
CA GLY A 126 -2.44 7.38 -4.49
C GLY A 126 -2.97 8.81 -4.40
N ARG A 127 -2.55 9.72 -5.30
CA ARG A 127 -3.02 11.13 -5.32
C ARG A 127 -4.55 11.19 -5.36
N ASN A 128 -5.15 12.11 -4.61
CA ASN A 128 -6.61 12.34 -4.50
C ASN A 128 -7.41 11.19 -3.87
N LEU A 129 -6.82 10.03 -3.59
CA LEU A 129 -7.56 8.90 -3.02
C LEU A 129 -8.13 9.24 -1.64
N LYS A 130 -7.42 10.08 -0.86
CA LYS A 130 -7.90 10.60 0.43
C LYS A 130 -9.27 11.26 0.33
N GLN A 131 -9.39 12.24 -0.57
CA GLN A 131 -10.63 12.98 -0.75
C GLN A 131 -11.78 12.03 -1.10
N TYR A 132 -11.54 11.09 -2.02
CA TYR A 132 -12.58 10.14 -2.41
C TYR A 132 -12.92 9.13 -1.32
N LEU A 133 -11.97 8.75 -0.46
CA LEU A 133 -12.24 7.90 0.69
C LEU A 133 -13.08 8.64 1.74
N GLU A 134 -12.78 9.91 2.00
CA GLU A 134 -13.59 10.77 2.88
C GLU A 134 -15.04 10.89 2.37
N GLU A 135 -15.23 11.00 1.04
CA GLU A 135 -16.55 11.06 0.42
C GLU A 135 -17.32 9.71 0.45
N ASN A 136 -16.63 8.56 0.42
CA ASN A 136 -17.25 7.23 0.30
C ASN A 136 -17.32 6.43 1.61
N THR A 137 -16.72 6.92 2.70
CA THR A 137 -16.73 6.21 3.99
C THR A 137 -17.96 6.61 4.79
N VAL A 138 -18.87 5.66 5.01
CA VAL A 138 -20.16 5.89 5.69
C VAL A 138 -19.97 6.13 7.19
N GLU A 139 -18.99 5.49 7.81
CA GLU A 139 -18.72 5.63 9.24
C GLU A 139 -18.10 7.00 9.56
N LYS A 140 -18.85 7.81 10.30
CA LYS A 140 -18.33 9.05 10.90
C LYS A 140 -17.36 8.69 12.02
N GLY A 141 -16.15 9.22 12.00
CA GLY A 141 -15.16 9.06 13.07
C GLY A 141 -13.76 8.63 12.61
N TRP A 142 -13.60 8.25 11.35
CA TRP A 142 -12.29 8.02 10.75
C TRP A 142 -11.61 9.34 10.37
N SER A 143 -10.36 9.50 10.79
CA SER A 143 -9.43 10.52 10.30
C SER A 143 -8.66 9.97 9.12
N PHE A 144 -8.66 10.67 7.99
CA PHE A 144 -7.87 10.25 6.83
C PHE A 144 -6.57 11.05 6.74
N ARG A 145 -5.45 10.35 6.72
CA ARG A 145 -4.10 10.90 6.55
C ARG A 145 -3.50 10.32 5.28
N SER A 146 -2.91 11.16 4.44
CA SER A 146 -2.36 10.73 3.16
C SER A 146 -0.92 11.17 3.01
N PHE A 147 -0.08 10.20 2.66
CA PHE A 147 1.35 10.33 2.47
C PHE A 147 1.68 9.82 1.07
N VAL A 148 1.54 10.73 0.11
CA VAL A 148 1.74 10.43 -1.31
C VAL A 148 3.10 10.92 -1.76
N SER A 149 3.91 10.00 -2.27
CA SER A 149 5.27 10.24 -2.72
C SER A 149 5.41 9.85 -4.21
N PRO A 150 5.10 10.76 -5.14
CA PRO A 150 5.20 10.49 -6.57
C PRO A 150 6.60 10.01 -6.95
N GLY A 151 6.69 8.91 -7.70
CA GLY A 151 7.97 8.32 -8.09
C GLY A 151 8.70 7.54 -6.99
N ALA A 152 8.08 7.33 -5.82
CA ALA A 152 8.62 6.45 -4.80
C ALA A 152 8.31 4.97 -5.11
N ASN A 153 9.21 4.10 -4.66
CA ASN A 153 8.98 2.66 -4.62
C ASN A 153 8.19 2.25 -3.36
N LEU A 154 7.76 0.99 -3.30
CA LEU A 154 6.98 0.41 -2.21
C LEU A 154 7.62 0.67 -0.85
N LEU A 155 8.90 0.32 -0.69
CA LEU A 155 9.63 0.47 0.57
C LEU A 155 9.65 1.93 1.03
N SER A 156 9.94 2.87 0.12
CA SER A 156 10.01 4.30 0.43
C SER A 156 8.65 4.88 0.83
N CYS A 157 7.57 4.43 0.20
CA CYS A 157 6.21 4.82 0.58
C CYS A 157 5.86 4.34 2.00
N ILE A 158 6.23 3.10 2.33
CA ILE A 158 5.98 2.51 3.65
C ILE A 158 6.79 3.23 4.72
N ASP A 159 8.08 3.46 4.49
CA ASP A 159 8.99 4.07 5.45
C ASP A 159 8.53 5.47 5.85
N ARG A 160 8.18 6.30 4.86
CA ARG A 160 7.63 7.63 5.12
C ARG A 160 6.35 7.55 5.94
N GLY A 161 5.44 6.64 5.61
CA GLY A 161 4.21 6.44 6.37
C GLY A 161 4.44 6.04 7.82
N LEU A 162 5.36 5.12 8.05
CA LEU A 162 5.73 4.64 9.38
C LEU A 162 6.41 5.72 10.23
N ASP A 163 7.29 6.52 9.64
CA ASP A 163 7.94 7.64 10.33
C ASP A 163 6.89 8.64 10.86
N PHE A 164 5.88 8.96 10.05
CA PHE A 164 4.77 9.80 10.50
C PHE A 164 3.90 9.14 11.57
N TRP A 165 3.57 7.85 11.41
CA TRP A 165 2.78 7.12 12.40
C TRP A 165 3.48 7.09 13.77
N ASN A 166 4.78 6.76 13.80
CA ASN A 166 5.59 6.70 15.00
C ASN A 166 5.71 8.04 15.73
N ASN A 167 5.74 9.15 14.98
CA ASN A 167 5.99 10.48 15.55
C ASN A 167 4.72 11.23 15.97
N GLN A 168 3.56 10.92 15.38
CA GLN A 168 2.36 11.77 15.52
C GLN A 168 1.15 11.04 16.11
N ILE A 169 1.05 9.71 15.98
CA ILE A 169 -0.21 8.99 16.20
C ILE A 169 0.03 7.68 16.97
N LYS A 170 0.79 7.74 18.07
CA LYS A 170 0.89 6.62 19.02
C LYS A 170 -0.41 6.35 19.79
N ASN A 171 -1.32 7.33 19.83
CA ASN A 171 -2.53 7.28 20.66
C ASN A 171 -3.81 6.86 19.90
N SER A 172 -3.72 6.45 18.62
CA SER A 172 -4.90 5.91 17.91
C SER A 172 -5.16 4.48 18.36
N ILE A 173 -6.39 4.21 18.82
CA ILE A 173 -6.84 2.85 19.18
C ILE A 173 -6.94 1.94 17.95
N GLU A 174 -7.34 2.51 16.81
CA GLU A 174 -7.60 1.75 15.60
C GLU A 174 -6.96 2.44 14.40
N CYS A 175 -6.13 1.69 13.68
CA CYS A 175 -5.43 2.14 12.49
C CYS A 175 -5.72 1.21 11.31
N HIS A 176 -5.98 1.81 10.15
CA HIS A 176 -6.12 1.10 8.88
C HIS A 176 -5.17 1.68 7.85
N PHE A 177 -4.35 0.85 7.21
CA PHE A 177 -3.41 1.29 6.19
C PHE A 177 -3.92 0.93 4.80
N VAL A 178 -3.95 1.91 3.90
CA VAL A 178 -4.23 1.73 2.49
C VAL A 178 -2.92 1.97 1.73
N ILE A 179 -2.42 0.94 1.06
CA ILE A 179 -1.15 0.94 0.34
C ILE A 179 -1.42 0.98 -1.16
N VAL A 180 -0.90 2.00 -1.84
CA VAL A 180 -1.06 2.22 -3.28
C VAL A 180 0.31 2.57 -3.87
N ALA A 181 1.19 1.58 -3.89
CA ALA A 181 2.60 1.77 -4.26
C ALA A 181 3.13 0.55 -5.03
N GLY A 182 4.19 0.77 -5.81
CA GLY A 182 4.86 -0.29 -6.56
C GLY A 182 5.02 -0.01 -8.04
N THR A 183 4.48 1.10 -8.56
CA THR A 183 4.59 1.43 -9.98
C THR A 183 6.05 1.54 -10.45
N ILE A 184 6.92 2.13 -9.62
CA ILE A 184 8.36 2.26 -9.89
C ILE A 184 9.08 0.91 -9.72
N ASP A 185 8.61 0.05 -8.83
CA ASP A 185 9.12 -1.31 -8.66
C ASP A 185 8.81 -2.21 -9.87
N CYS A 186 8.01 -1.74 -10.83
CA CYS A 186 7.70 -2.45 -12.07
C CYS A 186 8.54 -1.97 -13.27
N ALA A 187 9.49 -1.04 -13.07
CA ALA A 187 10.38 -0.54 -14.12
C ALA A 187 11.30 -1.64 -14.69
N GLU A 188 12.02 -1.36 -15.79
CA GLU A 188 12.88 -2.36 -16.46
C GLU A 188 13.96 -2.97 -15.53
N LYS A 189 14.44 -2.21 -14.54
CA LYS A 189 15.45 -2.63 -13.56
C LYS A 189 14.84 -2.71 -12.17
N VAL A 190 14.03 -3.74 -11.93
CA VAL A 190 13.42 -3.99 -10.61
C VAL A 190 14.47 -4.35 -9.58
N ASN A 191 14.50 -3.64 -8.46
CA ASN A 191 15.29 -4.04 -7.29
C ASN A 191 14.44 -4.92 -6.37
N TRP A 192 14.45 -6.24 -6.61
CA TRP A 192 13.66 -7.20 -5.84
C TRP A 192 14.01 -7.24 -4.34
N LYS A 193 15.25 -6.88 -3.96
CA LYS A 193 15.63 -6.77 -2.55
C LYS A 193 14.83 -5.67 -1.85
N ASN A 194 14.68 -4.50 -2.49
CA ASN A 194 13.86 -3.41 -1.93
C ASN A 194 12.38 -3.79 -1.86
N VAL A 195 11.87 -4.50 -2.87
CA VAL A 195 10.49 -5.03 -2.85
C VAL A 195 10.29 -5.96 -1.67
N ASP A 196 11.20 -6.92 -1.47
CA ASP A 196 11.13 -7.86 -0.34
C ASP A 196 11.20 -7.16 1.01
N MET A 197 12.08 -6.17 1.16
CA MET A 197 12.13 -5.35 2.37
C MET A 197 10.82 -4.60 2.62
N GLY A 198 10.19 -4.05 1.57
CA GLY A 198 8.88 -3.42 1.67
C GLY A 198 7.79 -4.41 2.10
N ILE A 199 7.80 -5.62 1.54
CA ILE A 199 6.89 -6.72 1.91
C ILE A 199 7.03 -7.08 3.40
N GLU A 200 8.25 -7.24 3.90
CA GLU A 200 8.47 -7.56 5.32
C GLU A 200 7.98 -6.44 6.24
N LYS A 201 8.12 -5.17 5.84
CA LYS A 201 7.52 -4.05 6.58
C LYS A 201 5.99 -4.05 6.54
N LEU A 202 5.37 -4.43 5.42
CA LEU A 202 3.92 -4.61 5.37
C LEU A 202 3.45 -5.73 6.29
N LYS A 203 4.15 -6.87 6.33
CA LYS A 203 3.85 -7.95 7.29
C LYS A 203 3.90 -7.45 8.73
N PHE A 204 4.95 -6.67 9.05
CA PHE A 204 5.05 -6.05 10.35
C PHE A 204 3.83 -5.16 10.65
N ILE A 205 3.39 -4.33 9.69
CA ILE A 205 2.19 -3.49 9.83
C ILE A 205 0.92 -4.31 10.10
N THR A 206 0.74 -5.43 9.41
CA THR A 206 -0.45 -6.28 9.58
C THR A 206 -0.60 -6.90 10.97
N ASN A 207 0.48 -6.95 11.77
CA ASN A 207 0.44 -7.46 13.14
C ASN A 207 -0.31 -6.54 14.10
N PHE A 208 -0.42 -5.24 13.78
CA PHE A 208 -1.03 -4.24 14.66
C PHE A 208 -2.14 -3.43 13.99
N SER A 209 -2.40 -3.64 12.70
CA SER A 209 -3.39 -2.86 11.95
C SER A 209 -3.99 -3.66 10.80
N SER A 210 -5.19 -3.26 10.41
CA SER A 210 -5.77 -3.73 9.15
C SER A 210 -5.07 -3.04 7.98
N VAL A 211 -4.78 -3.79 6.92
CA VAL A 211 -4.06 -3.31 5.74
C VAL A 211 -4.84 -3.66 4.49
N THR A 212 -5.03 -2.68 3.62
CA THR A 212 -5.53 -2.87 2.26
C THR A 212 -4.45 -2.51 1.28
N VAL A 213 -4.04 -3.46 0.45
CA VAL A 213 -3.07 -3.23 -0.62
C VAL A 213 -3.81 -3.16 -1.94
N ILE A 214 -3.79 -1.99 -2.57
CA ILE A 214 -4.22 -1.82 -3.96
C ILE A 214 -3.05 -2.23 -4.84
N LEU A 215 -3.26 -3.26 -5.66
CA LEU A 215 -2.24 -3.78 -6.55
C LEU A 215 -1.89 -2.78 -7.64
N THR A 216 -0.70 -2.91 -8.21
CA THR A 216 -0.26 -2.00 -9.27
C THR A 216 -1.09 -2.27 -10.53
N PRO A 217 -1.79 -1.27 -11.10
CA PRO A 217 -2.56 -1.46 -12.32
C PRO A 217 -1.63 -1.72 -13.51
N PHE A 218 -2.13 -2.45 -14.51
CA PHE A 218 -1.42 -2.56 -15.79
C PHE A 218 -1.31 -1.19 -16.48
N ARG A 219 -0.26 -1.04 -17.26
CA ARG A 219 0.07 0.13 -18.06
C ARG A 219 -0.43 -0.06 -19.49
N LEU A 220 -1.06 0.98 -20.03
CA LEU A 220 -1.49 1.02 -21.43
C LEU A 220 -0.42 1.65 -22.32
N ASP A 221 0.34 2.59 -21.77
CA ASP A 221 1.40 3.33 -22.46
C ASP A 221 2.63 2.47 -22.79
N CYS A 222 2.89 1.46 -21.95
CA CYS A 222 4.03 0.58 -22.11
C CYS A 222 3.67 -0.86 -21.75
N GLY A 223 2.95 -1.55 -22.65
CA GLY A 223 2.46 -2.91 -22.43
C GLY A 223 3.54 -3.93 -22.05
N ARG A 224 4.79 -3.75 -22.51
CA ARG A 224 5.94 -4.60 -22.14
C ARG A 224 6.26 -4.59 -20.64
N LEU A 225 5.91 -3.52 -19.92
CA LEU A 225 6.12 -3.46 -18.47
C LEU A 225 5.05 -4.24 -17.71
N ASN A 226 3.96 -4.69 -18.35
CA ASN A 226 2.90 -5.44 -17.68
C ASN A 226 3.35 -6.83 -17.22
N ASP A 227 4.35 -7.42 -17.89
CA ASP A 227 4.99 -8.65 -17.39
C ASP A 227 5.68 -8.40 -16.04
N ASN A 228 6.25 -7.22 -15.81
CA ASN A 228 6.84 -6.83 -14.52
C ASN A 228 5.77 -6.50 -13.48
N VAL A 229 4.71 -5.79 -13.87
CA VAL A 229 3.54 -5.52 -13.01
C VAL A 229 2.93 -6.83 -12.51
N TYR A 230 2.74 -7.80 -13.41
CA TYR A 230 2.23 -9.13 -13.06
C TYR A 230 3.16 -9.83 -12.06
N LYS A 231 4.48 -9.87 -12.33
CA LYS A 231 5.46 -10.48 -11.42
C LYS A 231 5.45 -9.81 -10.04
N PHE A 232 5.38 -8.48 -10.00
CA PHE A 232 5.33 -7.69 -8.76
C PHE A 232 4.05 -8.00 -7.95
N ASN A 233 2.87 -7.89 -8.58
CA ASN A 233 1.59 -8.16 -7.93
C ASN A 233 1.49 -9.62 -7.45
N ARG A 234 1.95 -10.57 -8.26
CA ARG A 234 1.99 -11.99 -7.87
C ARG A 234 2.88 -12.19 -6.65
N ARG A 235 4.07 -11.57 -6.62
CA ARG A 235 4.98 -11.65 -5.48
C ARG A 235 4.36 -11.10 -4.19
N LEU A 236 3.65 -9.97 -4.27
CA LEU A 236 2.88 -9.43 -3.14
C LEU A 236 1.85 -10.45 -2.64
N LYS A 237 0.99 -10.96 -3.55
CA LYS A 237 -0.04 -11.97 -3.22
C LYS A 237 0.57 -13.24 -2.61
N GLU A 238 1.67 -13.74 -3.15
CA GLU A 238 2.34 -14.96 -2.66
C GLU A 238 2.96 -14.78 -1.27
N LYS A 239 3.56 -13.61 -1.01
CA LYS A 239 4.32 -13.37 0.23
C LYS A 239 3.45 -12.85 1.39
N LEU A 240 2.36 -12.17 1.09
CA LEU A 240 1.42 -11.61 2.07
C LEU A 240 0.09 -12.38 2.12
N GLY A 241 -0.13 -13.28 1.17
CA GLY A 241 -1.34 -14.11 1.12
C GLY A 241 -1.50 -14.95 2.38
N GLY A 242 -2.70 -14.96 2.94
CA GLY A 242 -3.03 -15.70 4.16
C GLY A 242 -2.95 -14.87 5.45
N LEU A 243 -2.50 -13.62 5.40
CA LEU A 243 -2.56 -12.71 6.55
C LEU A 243 -4.02 -12.27 6.76
N SER A 244 -4.58 -12.51 7.96
CA SER A 244 -6.00 -12.26 8.27
C SER A 244 -6.39 -10.79 8.22
N ASN A 245 -5.46 -9.90 8.55
CA ASN A 245 -5.68 -8.46 8.61
C ASN A 245 -5.26 -7.76 7.30
N LEU A 246 -5.15 -8.51 6.21
CA LEU A 246 -4.71 -7.99 4.92
C LEU A 246 -5.75 -8.28 3.83
N THR A 247 -6.13 -7.25 3.09
CA THR A 247 -7.00 -7.36 1.92
C THR A 247 -6.28 -6.84 0.69
N PHE A 248 -6.41 -7.55 -0.43
CA PHE A 248 -5.96 -7.07 -1.73
C PHE A 248 -7.13 -6.51 -2.52
N ILE A 249 -6.92 -5.39 -3.20
CA ILE A 249 -7.80 -4.89 -4.25
C ILE A 249 -7.02 -4.91 -5.55
N ASP A 250 -7.52 -5.68 -6.51
CA ASP A 250 -6.99 -5.71 -7.86
C ASP A 250 -7.72 -4.67 -8.71
N PRO A 251 -7.04 -3.59 -9.18
CA PRO A 251 -7.68 -2.60 -10.03
C PRO A 251 -8.34 -3.20 -11.27
N TYR A 252 -7.80 -4.31 -11.80
CA TYR A 252 -8.34 -4.97 -12.98
C TYR A 252 -9.71 -5.62 -12.74
N GLU A 253 -10.00 -6.03 -11.50
CA GLU A 253 -11.29 -6.65 -11.15
C GLU A 253 -12.39 -5.61 -10.90
N VAL A 254 -12.01 -4.37 -10.57
CA VAL A 254 -12.98 -3.33 -10.16
C VAL A 254 -13.10 -2.18 -11.16
N ILE A 255 -12.11 -1.97 -12.03
CA ILE A 255 -12.14 -0.95 -13.08
C ILE A 255 -12.54 -1.63 -14.40
N PRO A 256 -13.75 -1.34 -14.92
CA PRO A 256 -14.33 -2.14 -16.00
C PRO A 256 -13.74 -1.84 -17.38
N GLU A 257 -13.17 -0.66 -17.60
CA GLU A 257 -12.83 -0.18 -18.94
C GLU A 257 -11.49 0.56 -19.01
N ILE A 258 -10.93 0.61 -20.23
CA ILE A 258 -9.69 1.33 -20.54
C ILE A 258 -9.84 2.86 -20.42
N THR A 259 -11.07 3.37 -20.55
CA THR A 259 -11.46 4.79 -20.45
C THR A 259 -11.17 5.39 -19.06
N TYR A 260 -10.88 4.55 -18.08
CA TYR A 260 -10.53 4.90 -16.71
C TYR A 260 -9.05 5.28 -16.51
N TYR A 261 -8.25 5.24 -17.57
CA TYR A 261 -6.89 5.76 -17.56
C TYR A 261 -6.85 7.22 -18.02
N ARG A 262 -5.81 7.95 -17.61
CA ARG A 262 -5.49 9.26 -18.17
C ARG A 262 -4.92 9.08 -19.58
N ARG A 263 -4.81 10.18 -20.32
CA ARG A 263 -4.24 10.22 -21.67
C ARG A 263 -2.81 9.67 -21.74
N ASP A 264 -2.07 9.73 -20.63
CA ASP A 264 -0.72 9.19 -20.53
C ASP A 264 -0.69 7.66 -20.48
N GLY A 265 -1.83 6.96 -20.42
CA GLY A 265 -1.93 5.50 -20.39
C GLY A 265 -1.30 4.84 -19.16
N TYR A 266 -0.82 5.63 -18.19
CA TYR A 266 -0.07 5.19 -17.04
C TYR A 266 -0.84 5.45 -15.74
N HIS A 267 -1.39 6.66 -15.60
CA HIS A 267 -2.12 7.06 -14.40
C HIS A 267 -3.61 6.73 -14.52
N LEU A 268 -4.21 6.31 -13.42
CA LEU A 268 -5.66 6.23 -13.32
C LEU A 268 -6.28 7.65 -13.27
N ASN A 269 -7.42 7.81 -13.92
CA ASN A 269 -8.18 9.07 -13.89
C ASN A 269 -9.02 9.19 -12.60
N GLU A 270 -9.69 10.33 -12.42
CA GLU A 270 -10.44 10.59 -11.19
C GLU A 270 -11.62 9.63 -10.99
N ASN A 271 -12.32 9.23 -12.06
CA ASN A 271 -13.43 8.28 -11.98
C ASN A 271 -12.94 6.90 -11.52
N ALA A 272 -11.78 6.46 -12.01
CA ALA A 272 -11.17 5.20 -11.61
C ALA A 272 -10.79 5.20 -10.14
N LYS A 273 -10.22 6.32 -9.66
CA LYS A 273 -9.87 6.51 -8.26
C LYS A 273 -11.09 6.56 -7.35
N ARG A 274 -12.22 7.12 -7.79
CA ARG A 274 -13.51 7.05 -7.06
C ARG A 274 -14.00 5.61 -6.93
N ILE A 275 -13.90 4.81 -7.98
CA ILE A 275 -14.26 3.37 -7.94
C ILE A 275 -13.35 2.63 -6.95
N LEU A 276 -12.03 2.84 -7.04
CA LEU A 276 -11.08 2.25 -6.10
C LEU A 276 -11.36 2.68 -4.65
N ALA A 277 -11.62 3.97 -4.40
CA ALA A 277 -11.95 4.47 -3.07
C ALA A 277 -13.20 3.78 -2.50
N ARG A 278 -14.23 3.56 -3.32
CA ARG A 278 -15.43 2.83 -2.91
C ARG A 278 -15.15 1.37 -2.58
N SER A 279 -14.26 0.71 -3.32
CA SER A 279 -13.85 -0.66 -3.01
C SER A 279 -13.05 -0.71 -1.70
N VAL A 280 -12.14 0.24 -1.49
CA VAL A 280 -11.35 0.37 -0.25
C VAL A 280 -12.25 0.73 0.95
N SER A 281 -13.25 1.60 0.81
CA SER A 281 -14.09 1.99 1.95
C SER A 281 -14.89 0.82 2.55
N ARG A 282 -15.10 -0.25 1.76
CA ARG A 282 -15.70 -1.51 2.23
C ARG A 282 -14.75 -2.39 3.03
N THR A 283 -13.44 -2.18 2.91
CA THR A 283 -12.41 -2.93 3.66
C THR A 283 -12.02 -2.24 4.96
N ILE A 284 -12.37 -0.97 5.13
CA ILE A 284 -12.18 -0.23 6.39
C ILE A 284 -13.16 -0.83 7.41
N PRO A 285 -12.67 -1.29 8.59
CA PRO A 285 -13.52 -1.84 9.62
C PRO A 285 -14.63 -0.87 10.00
N GLN A 286 -15.87 -1.33 9.88
CA GLN A 286 -17.01 -0.59 10.38
C GLN A 286 -17.15 -0.86 11.87
N SER A 287 -17.34 0.17 12.69
CA SER A 287 -17.79 -0.06 14.07
C SER A 287 -19.13 -0.80 14.04
N ASN A 288 -19.07 -2.12 14.14
CA ASN A 288 -20.21 -2.86 14.60
C ASN A 288 -20.47 -2.36 16.02
N SER A 289 -21.50 -1.54 16.19
CA SER A 289 -22.13 -1.26 17.47
C SER A 289 -22.78 -2.53 18.02
N LYS A 290 -22.02 -3.62 18.13
CA LYS A 290 -22.27 -4.57 19.20
C LYS A 290 -21.80 -3.87 20.45
N THR A 291 -22.68 -3.02 20.99
CA THR A 291 -22.75 -2.79 22.42
C THR A 291 -22.70 -4.18 23.03
N VAL A 292 -21.52 -4.59 23.48
CA VAL A 292 -21.41 -5.67 24.45
C VAL A 292 -22.18 -5.11 25.63
N ARG A 293 -23.47 -5.45 25.72
CA ARG A 293 -24.20 -5.31 26.98
C ARG A 293 -23.42 -6.19 27.93
N SER A 294 -22.55 -5.58 28.72
CA SER A 294 -21.98 -6.23 29.87
C SER A 294 -23.17 -6.63 30.72
N ASN A 295 -23.51 -7.91 30.69
CA ASN A 295 -24.33 -8.52 31.71
C ASN A 295 -23.46 -8.52 32.98
N PHE A 296 -23.38 -7.35 33.62
CA PHE A 296 -23.16 -7.27 35.06
C PHE A 296 -24.50 -7.64 35.68
N TRP A 297 -24.62 -8.91 36.06
CA TRP A 297 -25.45 -9.34 37.16
C TRP A 297 -24.50 -9.65 38.32
#